data_AF-A0A973FNF4-F1
#
_entry.id   AF-A0A973FNF4-F1
#
_cell.length_a   1.000
_cell.length_b   1.000
_cell.length_c   1.000
_cell.angle_alpha   90.00
_cell.angle_beta   90.00
_cell.angle_gamma   90.00
#
_symmetry.space_group_name_H-M   'P 1'
#
loop_
_entity.id
_entity.type
_entity.pdbx_description
1 polymer ?
#
loop_
_entity_poly.entity_id
_entity_poly.type
_entity_poly.pdbx_seq_one_letter_code
_entity_poly.pdbx_strand_id
1 'polypeptide(L)'
;LDAAAMAHPYIGTERMLDGSDAVSDWPLLNAMLNCTAMADLVAIHSGGGGYTGFMTSSGVTLIADRSPEADYRLQHVLDADTGLGVLRYADAGYDLARQTAHDTDLDALNL
;
A
#
# COMPACT_ATOMS: atom_id res chain seq x y z
N LEU A 1 -2.97 -7.11 5.74
CA LEU A 1 -2.71 -7.71 4.42
C LEU A 1 -3.51 -6.90 3.44
N ASP A 2 -2.84 -6.10 2.64
CA ASP A 2 -3.48 -5.14 1.74
C ASP A 2 -2.62 -4.92 0.48
N ALA A 3 -3.20 -4.32 -0.56
CA ALA A 3 -2.70 -4.26 -1.93
C ALA A 3 -1.26 -3.74 -2.06
N ALA A 4 -0.90 -2.65 -1.36
CA ALA A 4 0.46 -2.10 -1.33
C ALA A 4 1.25 -2.47 -0.05
N ALA A 5 0.57 -2.94 0.99
CA ALA A 5 1.18 -3.15 2.31
C ALA A 5 1.86 -4.51 2.48
N MET A 6 2.07 -5.27 1.41
CA MET A 6 2.72 -6.60 1.45
C MET A 6 3.52 -6.88 0.17
N ALA A 7 4.68 -7.50 0.36
CA ALA A 7 5.40 -8.29 -0.64
C ALA A 7 5.63 -9.70 -0.07
N HIS A 8 5.04 -10.72 -0.72
CA HIS A 8 5.19 -12.13 -0.37
C HIS A 8 5.03 -13.01 -1.64
N PRO A 9 6.13 -13.48 -2.25
CA PRO A 9 6.11 -14.18 -3.56
C PRO A 9 5.32 -15.49 -3.63
N TYR A 10 4.92 -16.04 -2.48
CA TYR A 10 4.12 -17.27 -2.39
C TYR A 10 2.71 -17.08 -1.81
N ILE A 11 2.28 -15.82 -1.61
CA ILE A 11 0.93 -15.49 -1.08
C ILE A 11 0.41 -14.21 -1.77
N GLY A 12 0.60 -13.04 -1.15
CA GLY A 12 -0.11 -11.81 -1.56
C GLY A 12 0.40 -11.19 -2.85
N THR A 13 1.59 -11.59 -3.32
CA THR A 13 2.20 -11.10 -4.56
C THR A 13 2.67 -12.26 -5.43
N GLU A 14 2.13 -13.45 -5.24
CA GLU A 14 2.43 -14.60 -6.10
C GLU A 14 1.92 -14.35 -7.53
N ARG A 15 2.80 -14.54 -8.53
CA ARG A 15 2.50 -14.47 -9.96
C ARG A 15 1.90 -13.14 -10.39
N MET A 16 2.56 -12.04 -10.02
CA MET A 16 2.23 -10.73 -10.58
C MET A 16 2.39 -10.78 -12.11
N LEU A 17 1.55 -10.05 -12.86
CA LEU A 17 1.54 -10.09 -14.34
C LEU A 17 2.90 -9.80 -14.98
N ASP A 18 3.69 -8.95 -14.35
CA ASP A 18 5.02 -8.51 -14.78
C ASP A 18 6.18 -9.29 -14.12
N GLY A 19 5.88 -10.23 -13.22
CA GLY A 19 6.87 -10.98 -12.45
C GLY A 19 7.50 -10.21 -11.28
N SER A 20 6.92 -9.08 -10.85
CA SER A 20 7.40 -8.25 -9.73
C SER A 20 7.15 -8.86 -8.33
N ASP A 21 6.90 -10.16 -8.24
CA ASP A 21 6.46 -10.88 -7.04
C ASP A 21 7.27 -10.56 -5.78
N ALA A 22 8.59 -10.41 -5.91
CA ALA A 22 9.53 -10.19 -4.81
C ALA A 22 9.90 -8.71 -4.55
N VAL A 23 9.32 -7.76 -5.28
CA VAL A 23 9.62 -6.33 -5.12
C VAL A 23 9.03 -5.84 -3.79
N SER A 24 9.91 -5.58 -2.83
CA SER A 24 9.56 -5.12 -1.48
C SER A 24 9.48 -3.61 -1.32
N ASP A 25 9.72 -2.83 -2.38
CA ASP A 25 9.68 -1.37 -2.30
C ASP A 25 8.28 -0.85 -1.95
N TRP A 26 7.23 -1.50 -2.44
CA TRP A 26 5.83 -1.12 -2.22
C TRP A 26 5.42 -1.06 -0.73
N PRO A 27 5.61 -2.10 0.11
CA PRO A 27 5.29 -2.00 1.54
C PRO A 27 6.17 -0.98 2.28
N LEU A 28 7.39 -0.71 1.82
CA LEU A 28 8.24 0.33 2.41
C LEU A 28 7.73 1.73 2.05
N LEU A 29 7.37 1.95 0.79
CA LEU A 29 6.72 3.18 0.31
C LEU A 29 5.38 3.41 1.01
N ASN A 30 4.59 2.36 1.22
CA ASN A 30 3.33 2.43 1.95
C ASN A 30 3.55 2.92 3.39
N ALA A 31 4.53 2.37 4.10
CA ALA A 31 4.88 2.84 5.44
C ALA A 31 5.34 4.30 5.44
N MET A 32 6.23 4.69 4.52
CA MET A 32 6.71 6.07 4.43
C MET A 32 5.57 7.04 4.10
N LEU A 33 4.72 6.68 3.14
CA LEU A 33 3.59 7.49 2.72
C LEU A 33 2.58 7.67 3.85
N ASN A 34 2.23 6.60 4.57
CA ASN A 34 1.34 6.65 5.73
C ASN A 34 1.93 7.48 6.88
N CYS A 35 3.25 7.45 7.09
CA CYS A 35 3.93 8.34 8.04
C CYS A 35 3.77 9.81 7.62
N THR A 36 3.99 10.14 6.34
CA THR A 36 3.85 11.52 5.84
C THR A 36 2.40 11.99 5.76
N ALA A 37 1.45 11.06 5.60
CA ALA A 37 0.03 11.32 5.65
C ALA A 37 -0.50 11.46 7.09
N MET A 38 0.38 11.32 8.10
CA MET A 38 0.11 11.54 9.52
C MET A 38 -0.73 10.43 10.18
N ALA A 39 -0.50 9.16 9.85
CA ALA A 39 -1.12 8.06 10.59
C ALA A 39 -0.70 8.03 12.08
N ASP A 40 -1.58 7.53 12.95
CA ASP A 40 -1.33 7.48 14.40
C ASP A 40 -0.31 6.41 14.79
N LEU A 41 -0.25 5.31 14.04
CA LEU A 41 0.80 4.30 14.14
C LEU A 41 1.06 3.68 12.77
N VAL A 42 2.34 3.58 12.42
CA VAL A 42 2.83 2.84 11.26
C VAL A 42 3.81 1.78 11.75
N ALA A 43 3.68 0.56 11.25
CA ALA A 43 4.55 -0.55 11.59
C ALA A 43 5.09 -1.22 10.32
N ILE A 44 6.36 -1.60 10.33
CA ILE A 44 6.97 -2.44 9.30
C ILE A 44 7.30 -3.78 9.94
N HIS A 45 6.91 -4.86 9.29
CA HIS A 45 7.15 -6.23 9.73
C HIS A 45 7.93 -7.00 8.68
N SER A 46 8.84 -7.86 9.15
CA SER A 46 9.47 -8.89 8.33
C SER A 46 9.07 -10.27 8.85
N GLY A 47 8.64 -11.16 7.96
CA GLY A 47 8.32 -12.55 8.30
C GLY A 47 7.04 -12.76 9.12
N GLY A 48 6.05 -11.88 8.99
CA GLY A 48 4.73 -12.06 9.62
C GLY A 48 4.15 -13.46 9.33
N GLY A 49 3.41 -14.05 10.27
CA GLY A 49 2.81 -15.39 10.08
C GLY A 49 3.80 -16.56 10.07
N GLY A 50 5.07 -16.35 10.43
CA GLY A 50 6.11 -17.39 10.45
C GLY A 50 6.93 -17.48 9.15
N TYR A 51 6.81 -16.50 8.25
CA TYR A 51 7.45 -16.48 6.94
C TYR A 51 8.80 -15.74 6.96
N THR A 52 9.65 -15.98 7.96
CA THR A 52 10.96 -15.32 8.07
C THR A 52 11.74 -15.43 6.77
N GLY A 53 12.15 -14.28 6.21
CA GLY A 53 12.89 -14.19 4.95
C GLY A 53 12.03 -14.14 3.68
N PHE A 54 10.71 -14.31 3.78
CA PHE A 54 9.81 -14.38 2.62
C PHE A 54 8.73 -13.30 2.58
N MET A 55 8.67 -12.43 3.60
CA MET A 55 7.64 -11.41 3.73
C MET A 55 8.21 -10.08 4.21
N THR A 56 7.85 -9.01 3.50
CA THR A 56 7.92 -7.63 3.99
C THR A 56 6.53 -7.03 3.94
N SER A 57 6.10 -6.37 5.00
CA SER A 57 4.78 -5.74 5.05
C SER A 57 4.78 -4.50 5.91
N SER A 58 3.86 -3.59 5.61
CA SER A 58 3.51 -2.47 6.46
C SER A 58 2.13 -2.66 7.08
N GLY A 59 1.85 -1.89 8.13
CA GLY A 59 0.54 -1.77 8.73
C GLY A 59 0.32 -0.34 9.22
N VAL A 60 -0.92 0.11 9.16
CA VAL A 60 -1.32 1.45 9.54
C VAL A 60 -2.50 1.37 10.51
N THR A 61 -2.52 2.26 11.51
CA THR A 61 -3.63 2.44 12.45
C THR A 61 -3.99 3.91 12.53
N LEU A 62 -5.29 4.18 12.53
CA LEU A 62 -5.89 5.50 12.65
C LEU A 62 -6.89 5.53 13.80
N ILE A 63 -6.99 6.67 14.48
CA ILE A 63 -7.90 6.92 15.59
C ILE A 63 -8.96 7.93 15.14
N ALA A 64 -10.21 7.49 15.08
CA ALA A 64 -11.37 8.34 14.83
C ALA A 64 -11.96 8.86 16.15
N ASP A 65 -11.36 9.90 16.72
CA ASP A 65 -11.80 10.50 18.01
C ASP A 65 -12.79 11.66 17.87
N ARG A 66 -13.24 11.95 16.63
CA ARG A 66 -14.12 13.07 16.24
C ARG A 66 -13.49 14.46 16.35
N SER A 67 -12.17 14.55 16.50
CA SER A 67 -11.45 15.81 16.36
C SER A 67 -11.34 16.22 14.87
N PRO A 68 -11.33 17.54 14.54
CA PRO A 68 -11.03 18.00 13.19
C PRO A 68 -9.69 17.48 12.65
N GLU A 69 -8.71 17.30 13.53
CA GLU A 69 -7.41 16.74 13.19
C GLU A 69 -7.53 15.26 12.81
N ALA A 70 -8.37 14.47 13.48
CA ALA A 70 -8.60 13.08 13.12
C ALA A 70 -9.33 12.97 11.78
N ASP A 71 -10.35 13.80 11.53
CA ASP A 71 -11.05 13.83 10.24
C ASP A 71 -10.09 14.11 9.08
N TYR A 72 -9.18 15.07 9.26
CA TYR A 72 -8.13 15.37 8.28
C TYR A 72 -7.19 14.17 8.05
N ARG A 73 -6.65 13.55 9.12
CA ARG A 73 -5.72 12.41 9.01
C ARG A 73 -6.41 11.20 8.40
N LEU A 74 -7.65 10.91 8.78
CA LEU A 74 -8.45 9.81 8.23
C LEU A 74 -8.59 9.94 6.72
N GLN A 75 -8.99 11.11 6.22
CA GLN A 75 -9.14 11.32 4.78
C GLN A 75 -7.81 11.09 4.05
N HIS A 76 -6.73 11.74 4.48
CA HIS A 76 -5.45 11.70 3.78
C HIS A 76 -4.78 10.32 3.84
N VAL A 77 -4.83 9.64 4.99
CA VAL A 77 -4.19 8.34 5.14
C VAL A 77 -4.97 7.27 4.38
N LEU A 78 -6.31 7.28 4.41
CA LEU A 78 -7.11 6.30 3.66
C LEU A 78 -6.94 6.44 2.15
N ASP A 79 -6.87 7.67 1.64
CA ASP A 79 -6.60 7.95 0.24
C ASP A 79 -5.19 7.49 -0.15
N ALA A 80 -4.19 7.79 0.70
CA ALA A 80 -2.80 7.44 0.43
C ALA A 80 -2.51 5.92 0.49
N ASP A 81 -3.04 5.24 1.52
CA ASP A 81 -2.87 3.79 1.72
C ASP A 81 -3.47 3.00 0.55
N THR A 82 -4.73 3.33 0.21
CA THR A 82 -5.47 2.68 -0.87
C THR A 82 -4.92 3.05 -2.25
N GLY A 83 -4.64 4.34 -2.47
CA GLY A 83 -4.15 4.86 -3.74
C GLY A 83 -2.83 4.23 -4.15
N LEU A 84 -1.90 4.04 -3.21
CA LEU A 84 -0.65 3.35 -3.50
C LEU A 84 -0.87 1.88 -3.93
N GLY A 85 -1.88 1.22 -3.38
CA GLY A 85 -2.32 -0.12 -3.80
C GLY A 85 -2.73 -0.14 -5.27
N VAL A 86 -3.56 0.82 -5.68
CA VAL A 86 -3.97 0.97 -7.09
C VAL A 86 -2.75 1.19 -7.98
N LEU A 87 -1.86 2.11 -7.61
CA LEU A 87 -0.65 2.41 -8.36
C LEU A 87 0.27 1.19 -8.52
N ARG A 88 0.43 0.38 -7.47
CA ARG A 88 1.23 -0.87 -7.53
C ARG A 88 0.73 -1.84 -8.60
N TYR A 89 -0.57 -2.09 -8.63
CA TYR A 89 -1.13 -3.02 -9.61
C TYR A 89 -1.23 -2.39 -11.00
N ALA A 90 -1.38 -1.07 -11.09
CA ALA A 90 -1.32 -0.37 -12.37
C ALA A 90 0.08 -0.46 -13.00
N ASP A 91 1.13 -0.28 -12.18
CA ASP A 91 2.54 -0.46 -12.57
C ASP A 91 2.82 -1.89 -13.07
N ALA A 92 2.30 -2.90 -12.36
CA ALA A 92 2.40 -4.29 -12.77
C ALA A 92 1.57 -4.67 -14.01
N GLY A 93 0.81 -3.73 -14.59
CA GLY A 93 0.10 -3.91 -15.86
C GLY A 93 -1.35 -4.43 -15.76
N TYR A 94 -2.00 -4.32 -14.60
CA TYR A 94 -3.40 -4.74 -14.47
C TYR A 94 -4.35 -3.66 -15.01
N ASP A 95 -5.12 -3.98 -16.06
CA ASP A 95 -6.03 -3.03 -16.73
C ASP A 95 -7.04 -2.37 -15.78
N LEU A 96 -7.62 -3.14 -14.84
CA LEU A 96 -8.56 -2.60 -13.85
C LEU A 96 -7.89 -1.56 -12.94
N ALA A 97 -6.63 -1.79 -12.55
CA ALA A 97 -5.90 -0.86 -11.71
C ALA A 97 -5.49 0.40 -12.49
N ARG A 98 -5.11 0.27 -13.76
CA ARG A 98 -4.86 1.40 -14.66
C ARG A 98 -6.11 2.25 -14.86
N GLN A 99 -7.25 1.60 -15.10
CA GLN A 99 -8.54 2.29 -15.21
C GLN A 99 -8.94 2.98 -13.91
N THR A 100 -8.77 2.29 -12.77
CA THR A 100 -9.05 2.88 -11.46
C THR A 100 -8.18 4.10 -11.21
N ALA A 101 -6.87 4.03 -11.50
CA ALA A 101 -5.96 5.16 -11.35
C ALA A 101 -6.42 6.37 -12.18
N HIS A 102 -6.82 6.15 -13.44
CA HIS A 102 -7.37 7.20 -14.29
C HIS A 102 -8.69 7.78 -13.74
N ASP A 103 -9.63 6.92 -13.32
CA ASP A 103 -10.95 7.34 -12.84
C ASP A 103 -10.89 8.08 -11.49
N THR A 104 -9.80 7.91 -10.73
CA THR A 104 -9.57 8.56 -9.44
C THR A 104 -8.45 9.62 -9.47
N ASP A 105 -8.00 10.04 -10.66
CA ASP A 105 -6.98 11.09 -10.84
C ASP A 105 -5.63 10.80 -10.11
N LEU A 106 -5.25 9.53 -10.06
CA LEU A 106 -3.96 9.08 -9.53
C LEU A 106 -2.88 9.12 -10.63
N ASP A 107 -2.55 10.33 -11.10
CA ASP A 107 -1.58 10.59 -12.19
C ASP A 107 -0.11 10.52 -11.73
N ALA A 108 0.25 9.53 -10.91
CA ALA A 108 1.60 9.42 -10.33
C ALA A 108 2.62 8.67 -11.20
N LEU A 109 2.14 7.90 -12.19
CA LEU A 109 2.97 7.06 -13.04
C LEU A 109 2.61 7.37 -14.49
N ASN A 110 3.62 7.57 -15.35
CA ASN A 110 3.42 7.73 -16.81
C ASN A 110 2.97 6.40 -17.45
N LEU A 111 1.84 5.83 -16.97
CA LEU A 111 1.35 4.49 -17.34
C LEU A 111 0.54 4.48 -18.62
#